data_AF-A0A222WH29-F1
#
_entry.id   AF-A0A222WH29-F1
#
_cell.length_a   1.000
_cell.length_b   1.000
_cell.length_c   1.000
_cell.angle_alpha   90.00
_cell.angle_beta   90.00
_cell.angle_gamma   90.00
#
_symmetry.space_group_name_H-M   'P 1'
#
loop_
_entity.id
_entity.type
_entity.pdbx_description
1 polymer ?
#
loop_
_entity_poly.entity_id
_entity_poly.type
_entity_poly.pdbx_seq_one_letter_code
_entity_poly.pdbx_strand_id
1 'polypeptide(L)'
;MIFMLCGTSDARELALQIRANGFKVLTSVVTESAAASLSEVGLDVRTGRMTADEMAAVVRELGMQAIVDASHPFAEEAHANAMAAARESGVPYIRYERAGLVYDNHPLLHIVPSYEEAALEAKRLKGSIMLTTGGKTLGTFTRHLLGEPDIRLVARMLPRLDNMEKCSELGLEQKNIIAIQGPFSREMNEALYKHFGTTVMVTKESGRTGAVDEKVQSALELGIHVILISRPEVEFGTVFDYFDGVIDALRTAE
;
A
#
# COMPACT_ATOMS: atom_id res chain seq x y z
N MET A 1 -5.97 18.58 18.68
CA MET A 1 -5.54 18.51 17.26
C MET A 1 -5.11 17.08 16.97
N ILE A 2 -5.36 16.55 15.77
CA ILE A 2 -5.09 15.16 15.40
C ILE A 2 -3.94 15.09 14.43
N PHE A 3 -2.97 14.21 14.69
CA PHE A 3 -1.90 13.92 13.73
C PHE A 3 -2.30 12.70 12.90
N MET A 4 -2.47 12.86 11.60
CA MET A 4 -3.03 11.82 10.74
C MET A 4 -2.06 11.37 9.64
N LEU A 5 -1.60 10.12 9.70
CA LEU A 5 -0.82 9.51 8.62
C LEU A 5 -1.74 9.17 7.46
N CYS A 6 -1.40 9.66 6.26
CA CYS A 6 -2.22 9.50 5.06
C CYS A 6 -1.45 8.72 3.98
N GLY A 7 -1.99 7.57 3.55
CA GLY A 7 -1.34 6.74 2.53
C GLY A 7 -2.32 5.90 1.69
N THR A 8 -3.61 6.15 1.83
CA THR A 8 -4.69 5.43 1.15
C THR A 8 -5.64 6.43 0.48
N SER A 9 -6.50 5.94 -0.42
CA SER A 9 -7.56 6.78 -1.02
C SER A 9 -8.57 7.28 0.03
N ASP A 10 -8.77 6.54 1.12
CA ASP A 10 -9.68 6.92 2.21
C ASP A 10 -9.18 8.07 3.05
N ALA A 11 -7.86 8.20 3.18
CA ALA A 11 -7.26 9.11 4.14
C ALA A 11 -7.75 10.56 3.93
N ARG A 12 -7.98 10.97 2.68
CA ARG A 12 -8.57 12.27 2.36
C ARG A 12 -9.99 12.42 2.91
N GLU A 13 -10.85 11.44 2.68
CA GLU A 13 -12.25 11.49 3.13
C GLU A 13 -12.36 11.40 4.65
N LEU A 14 -11.57 10.51 5.27
CA LEU A 14 -11.50 10.41 6.73
C LEU A 14 -10.98 11.71 7.37
N ALA A 15 -9.95 12.35 6.81
CA ALA A 15 -9.46 13.64 7.31
C ALA A 15 -10.54 14.74 7.23
N LEU A 16 -11.34 14.74 6.16
CA LEU A 16 -12.47 15.67 6.01
C LEU A 16 -13.58 15.39 7.03
N GLN A 17 -13.89 14.12 7.31
CA GLN A 17 -14.85 13.72 8.33
C GLN A 17 -14.39 14.09 9.75
N ILE A 18 -13.11 13.88 10.07
CA ILE A 18 -12.50 14.32 11.34
C ILE A 18 -12.67 15.83 11.50
N ARG A 19 -12.38 16.61 10.45
CA ARG A 19 -12.55 18.07 10.46
C ARG A 19 -14.01 18.50 10.61
N ALA A 20 -14.93 17.84 9.91
CA ALA A 20 -16.36 18.12 9.98
C ALA A 20 -16.95 17.86 11.38
N ASN A 21 -16.32 16.96 12.15
CA ASN A 21 -16.69 16.65 13.53
C ASN A 21 -16.00 17.53 14.58
N GLY A 22 -15.38 18.65 14.16
CA GLY A 22 -14.85 19.68 15.06
C GLY A 22 -13.37 19.53 15.45
N PHE A 23 -12.69 18.48 14.98
CA PHE A 23 -11.28 18.29 15.26
C PHE A 23 -10.40 19.05 14.25
N LYS A 24 -9.34 19.72 14.71
CA LYS A 24 -8.24 20.15 13.83
C LYS A 24 -7.39 18.94 13.45
N VAL A 25 -6.99 18.81 12.19
CA VAL A 25 -6.19 17.68 11.69
C VAL A 25 -4.98 18.17 10.92
N LEU A 26 -3.79 17.66 11.26
CA LEU A 26 -2.58 17.78 10.45
C LEU A 26 -2.34 16.45 9.75
N THR A 27 -2.42 16.47 8.42
CA THR A 27 -2.16 15.29 7.61
C THR A 27 -0.68 15.16 7.28
N SER A 28 -0.16 13.93 7.27
CA SER A 28 1.23 13.62 6.96
C SER A 28 1.31 12.64 5.79
N VAL A 29 2.01 13.03 4.73
CA VAL A 29 2.21 12.24 3.51
C VAL A 29 3.68 12.21 3.11
N VAL A 30 4.07 11.27 2.26
CA VAL A 30 5.47 11.12 1.82
C VAL A 30 5.74 11.61 0.38
N THR A 31 4.70 12.08 -0.32
CA THR A 31 4.82 12.53 -1.72
C THR A 31 4.13 13.86 -1.95
N GLU A 32 4.73 14.72 -2.78
CA GLU A 32 4.16 16.02 -3.17
C GLU A 32 2.79 15.90 -3.85
N SER A 33 2.58 14.88 -4.69
CA SER A 33 1.28 14.67 -5.35
C SER A 33 0.14 14.39 -4.35
N ALA A 34 0.40 13.57 -3.34
CA ALA A 34 -0.56 13.35 -2.25
C ALA A 34 -0.77 14.63 -1.43
N ALA A 35 0.29 15.42 -1.23
CA ALA A 35 0.18 16.67 -0.49
C ALA A 35 -0.71 17.68 -1.22
N ALA A 36 -0.50 17.87 -2.53
CA ALA A 36 -1.34 18.72 -3.37
C ALA A 36 -2.82 18.30 -3.29
N SER A 37 -3.12 17.00 -3.39
CA SER A 37 -4.50 16.47 -3.33
C SER A 37 -5.21 16.76 -2.00
N LEU A 38 -4.48 16.77 -0.87
CA LEU A 38 -5.03 17.10 0.45
C LEU A 38 -5.18 18.62 0.64
N SER A 39 -4.18 19.39 0.20
CA SER A 39 -4.21 20.86 0.24
C SER A 39 -5.34 21.45 -0.61
N GLU A 40 -5.67 20.83 -1.75
CA GLU A 40 -6.80 21.25 -2.62
C GLU A 40 -8.15 21.27 -1.89
N VAL A 41 -8.33 20.46 -0.85
CA VAL A 41 -9.54 20.47 0.00
C VAL A 41 -9.35 21.21 1.32
N GLY A 42 -8.29 22.02 1.41
CA GLY A 42 -7.98 22.90 2.52
C GLY A 42 -7.57 22.17 3.79
N LEU A 43 -7.02 20.95 3.70
CA LEU A 43 -6.43 20.25 4.84
C LEU A 43 -5.02 20.80 5.08
N ASP A 44 -4.61 20.87 6.35
CA ASP A 44 -3.21 21.15 6.70
C ASP A 44 -2.37 19.91 6.38
N VAL A 45 -1.26 20.09 5.66
CA VAL A 45 -0.44 18.99 5.17
C VAL A 45 1.04 19.20 5.48
N ARG A 46 1.69 18.13 5.91
CA ARG A 46 3.15 18.00 5.96
C ARG A 46 3.62 16.93 4.98
N THR A 47 4.70 17.21 4.25
CA THR A 47 5.34 16.24 3.33
C THR A 47 6.68 15.76 3.90
N GLY A 48 6.94 14.46 3.77
CA GLY A 48 8.23 13.82 4.07
C GLY A 48 8.09 12.67 5.06
N ARG A 49 9.09 11.78 5.10
CA ARG A 49 9.13 10.73 6.13
C ARG A 49 9.36 11.32 7.51
N MET A 50 9.00 10.55 8.53
CA MET A 50 9.29 10.87 9.93
C MET A 50 9.70 9.60 10.68
N THR A 51 10.66 9.73 11.58
CA THR A 51 10.96 8.73 12.61
C THR A 51 9.93 8.80 13.74
N ALA A 52 9.96 7.82 14.65
CA ALA A 52 9.13 7.86 15.86
C ALA A 52 9.39 9.13 16.69
N ASP A 53 10.66 9.47 16.94
CA ASP A 53 11.05 10.63 17.74
C ASP A 53 10.58 11.95 17.13
N GLU A 54 10.68 12.10 15.80
CA GLU A 54 10.19 13.28 15.09
C GLU A 54 8.66 13.40 15.19
N MET A 55 7.94 12.27 15.05
CA MET A 55 6.48 12.27 15.23
C MET A 55 6.10 12.61 16.66
N ALA A 56 6.80 12.05 17.65
CA ALA A 56 6.57 12.30 19.06
C ALA A 56 6.81 13.77 19.42
N ALA A 57 7.87 14.39 18.87
CA ALA A 57 8.15 15.81 19.02
C ALA A 57 7.00 16.66 18.49
N VAL A 58 6.52 16.43 17.26
CA VAL A 58 5.39 17.15 16.68
C VAL A 58 4.12 16.98 17.51
N VAL A 59 3.84 15.76 17.98
CA VAL A 59 2.67 15.46 18.82
C VAL A 59 2.71 16.26 20.12
N ARG A 60 3.87 16.33 20.78
CA ARG A 60 4.04 17.09 22.03
C ARG A 60 4.00 18.60 21.81
N GLU A 61 4.75 19.11 20.85
CA GLU A 61 4.89 20.55 20.58
C GLU A 61 3.55 21.19 20.19
N LEU A 62 2.73 20.46 19.44
CA LEU A 62 1.42 20.95 18.98
C LEU A 62 0.26 20.52 19.88
N GLY A 63 0.52 19.84 21.00
CA GLY A 63 -0.52 19.37 21.92
C GLY A 63 -1.56 18.49 21.24
N MET A 64 -1.11 17.56 20.41
CA MET A 64 -1.98 16.65 19.67
C MET A 64 -2.67 15.67 20.63
N GLN A 65 -3.93 15.35 20.36
CA GLN A 65 -4.75 14.50 21.23
C GLN A 65 -4.66 13.03 20.86
N ALA A 66 -4.36 12.71 19.59
CA ALA A 66 -4.23 11.34 19.11
C ALA A 66 -3.41 11.28 17.81
N ILE A 67 -2.91 10.08 17.50
CA ILE A 67 -2.38 9.72 16.19
C ILE A 67 -3.40 8.82 15.49
N VAL A 68 -3.88 9.26 14.32
CA VAL A 68 -4.73 8.44 13.44
C VAL A 68 -3.88 7.91 12.29
N ASP A 69 -3.81 6.60 12.16
CA ASP A 69 -3.08 5.95 11.08
C ASP A 69 -4.04 5.47 9.99
N ALA A 70 -4.09 6.22 8.88
CA ALA A 70 -4.76 5.84 7.63
C ALA A 70 -3.74 5.62 6.50
N SER A 71 -2.51 5.21 6.86
CA SER A 71 -1.47 4.84 5.90
C SER A 71 -1.76 3.48 5.25
N HIS A 72 -1.02 3.14 4.20
CA HIS A 72 -1.24 1.90 3.44
C HIS A 72 -0.98 0.67 4.34
N PRO A 73 -1.78 -0.42 4.29
CA PRO A 73 -1.58 -1.61 5.13
C PRO A 73 -0.21 -2.30 5.07
N PHE A 74 0.60 -1.95 4.06
CA PHE A 74 1.95 -2.51 3.85
C PHE A 74 3.03 -1.50 4.27
N ALA A 75 2.67 -0.45 5.01
CA ALA A 75 3.58 0.60 5.48
C ALA A 75 4.10 0.25 6.88
N GLU A 76 4.64 -0.96 7.05
CA GLU A 76 5.11 -1.52 8.33
C GLU A 76 5.96 -0.55 9.15
N GLU A 77 6.92 0.13 8.50
CA GLU A 77 7.78 1.13 9.14
C GLU A 77 6.98 2.35 9.66
N ALA A 78 6.00 2.82 8.89
CA ALA A 78 5.16 3.95 9.29
C ALA A 78 4.26 3.58 10.47
N HIS A 79 3.68 2.37 10.45
CA HIS A 79 2.89 1.81 11.55
C HIS A 79 3.74 1.71 12.83
N ALA A 80 4.93 1.11 12.74
CA ALA A 80 5.83 0.96 13.88
C ALA A 80 6.25 2.31 14.48
N ASN A 81 6.61 3.28 13.62
CA ASN A 81 6.99 4.62 14.07
C ASN A 81 5.82 5.36 14.72
N ALA A 82 4.62 5.29 14.15
CA ALA A 82 3.43 5.95 14.69
C ALA A 82 2.98 5.35 16.04
N MET A 83 3.00 4.02 16.17
CA MET A 83 2.71 3.36 17.46
C MET A 83 3.74 3.72 18.53
N ALA A 84 5.03 3.74 18.17
CA ALA A 84 6.09 4.15 19.08
C ALA A 84 5.93 5.61 19.53
N ALA A 85 5.65 6.52 18.59
CA ALA A 85 5.42 7.93 18.87
C ALA A 85 4.19 8.18 19.75
N ALA A 86 3.08 7.47 19.50
CA ALA A 86 1.88 7.54 20.32
C ALA A 86 2.17 7.12 21.76
N ARG A 87 2.88 5.99 21.94
CA ARG A 87 3.30 5.50 23.26
C ARG A 87 4.22 6.48 23.98
N GLU A 88 5.20 7.05 23.29
CA GLU A 88 6.15 8.00 23.88
C GLU A 88 5.48 9.31 24.29
N SER A 89 4.53 9.79 23.48
CA SER A 89 3.79 11.03 23.76
C SER A 89 2.58 10.84 24.68
N GLY A 90 2.25 9.59 25.05
CA GLY A 90 1.12 9.28 25.92
C GLY A 90 -0.25 9.58 25.30
N VAL A 91 -0.36 9.53 23.97
CA VAL A 91 -1.61 9.77 23.24
C VAL A 91 -2.14 8.48 22.61
N PRO A 92 -3.46 8.35 22.38
CA PRO A 92 -4.01 7.19 21.69
C PRO A 92 -3.48 7.06 20.25
N TYR A 93 -3.24 5.81 19.86
CA TYR A 93 -3.05 5.40 18.48
C TYR A 93 -4.33 4.74 17.98
N ILE A 94 -4.88 5.23 16.87
CA ILE A 94 -6.10 4.71 16.26
C ILE A 94 -5.80 4.35 14.81
N ARG A 95 -5.96 3.07 14.46
CA ARG A 95 -5.78 2.59 13.09
C ARG A 95 -7.12 2.63 12.35
N TYR A 96 -7.14 3.30 11.22
CA TYR A 96 -8.16 3.07 10.20
C TYR A 96 -7.63 2.08 9.18
N GLU A 97 -8.29 0.94 9.05
CA GLU A 97 -8.00 -0.01 8.00
C GLU A 97 -9.27 -0.66 7.48
N ARG A 98 -9.57 -0.47 6.20
CA ARG A 98 -10.69 -1.15 5.53
C ARG A 98 -10.59 -2.66 5.72
N ALA A 99 -11.75 -3.30 5.89
CA ALA A 99 -11.86 -4.75 5.91
C ALA A 99 -11.11 -5.41 4.74
N GLY A 100 -10.51 -6.57 5.02
CA GLY A 100 -9.87 -7.40 4.01
C GLY A 100 -10.87 -7.84 2.93
N LEU A 101 -10.36 -8.12 1.73
CA LEU A 101 -11.17 -8.80 0.72
C LEU A 101 -11.24 -10.28 1.09
N VAL A 102 -12.46 -10.84 1.17
CA VAL A 102 -12.64 -12.29 1.19
C VAL A 102 -12.48 -12.76 -0.25
N TYR A 103 -11.36 -13.42 -0.55
CA TYR A 103 -11.18 -14.06 -1.84
C TYR A 103 -11.79 -15.46 -1.79
N ASP A 104 -12.71 -15.73 -2.72
CA ASP A 104 -13.22 -17.08 -2.92
C ASP A 104 -12.09 -18.05 -3.28
N ASN A 105 -12.26 -19.31 -2.89
CA ASN A 105 -11.26 -20.34 -3.15
C ASN A 105 -11.20 -20.64 -4.65
N HIS A 106 -10.26 -20.01 -5.37
CA HIS A 106 -10.06 -20.17 -6.80
C HIS A 106 -8.79 -20.99 -7.08
N PRO A 107 -8.80 -22.00 -7.98
CA PRO A 107 -7.66 -22.90 -8.19
C PRO A 107 -6.38 -22.22 -8.72
N LEU A 108 -6.52 -21.02 -9.29
CA LEU A 108 -5.40 -20.22 -9.78
C LEU A 108 -4.97 -19.11 -8.82
N LEU A 109 -5.63 -18.97 -7.67
CA LEU A 109 -5.28 -17.98 -6.65
C LEU A 109 -4.41 -18.63 -5.57
N HIS A 110 -3.24 -18.04 -5.33
CA HIS A 110 -2.27 -18.47 -4.33
C HIS A 110 -2.08 -17.33 -3.34
N ILE A 111 -2.50 -17.52 -2.09
CA ILE A 111 -2.35 -16.52 -1.03
C ILE A 111 -1.10 -16.86 -0.22
N VAL A 112 -0.20 -15.88 -0.08
CA VAL A 112 1.09 -16.04 0.63
C VAL A 112 1.32 -14.86 1.59
N PRO A 113 2.01 -15.06 2.72
CA PRO A 113 2.16 -14.04 3.75
C PRO A 113 3.29 -13.05 3.48
N SER A 114 4.17 -13.31 2.51
CA SER A 114 5.38 -12.51 2.31
C SER A 114 5.82 -12.38 0.86
N TYR A 115 6.64 -11.35 0.58
CA TYR A 115 7.27 -11.17 -0.73
C TYR A 115 8.25 -12.31 -1.07
N GLU A 116 8.87 -12.90 -0.05
CA GLU A 116 9.81 -14.02 -0.23
C GLU A 116 9.06 -15.26 -0.69
N GLU A 117 7.98 -15.63 0.01
CA GLU A 117 7.13 -16.75 -0.37
C GLU A 117 6.46 -16.52 -1.73
N ALA A 118 6.06 -15.28 -2.04
CA ALA A 118 5.56 -14.94 -3.37
C ALA A 118 6.60 -15.17 -4.46
N ALA A 119 7.87 -14.85 -4.20
CA ALA A 119 8.94 -15.08 -5.16
C ALA A 119 9.22 -16.58 -5.35
N LEU A 120 9.22 -17.36 -4.26
CA LEU A 120 9.39 -18.82 -4.31
C LEU A 120 8.23 -19.51 -5.04
N GLU A 121 6.99 -19.08 -4.80
CA GLU A 121 5.82 -19.62 -5.47
C GLU A 121 5.80 -19.24 -6.96
N ALA A 122 6.19 -18.01 -7.30
CA ALA A 122 6.33 -17.60 -8.68
C ALA A 122 7.43 -18.39 -9.41
N LYS A 123 8.52 -18.73 -8.71
CA LYS A 123 9.60 -19.59 -9.22
C LYS A 123 9.09 -21.01 -9.51
N ARG A 124 8.23 -21.55 -8.64
CA ARG A 124 7.60 -22.87 -8.81
C ARG A 124 6.70 -22.91 -10.05
N LEU A 125 5.92 -21.86 -10.27
CA LEU A 125 4.98 -21.76 -11.39
C LEU A 125 5.67 -21.47 -12.74
N LYS A 126 6.82 -20.79 -12.72
CA LYS A 126 7.59 -20.38 -13.92
C LYS A 126 6.80 -19.50 -14.90
N GLY A 127 7.36 -19.27 -16.08
CA GLY A 127 6.73 -18.54 -17.18
C GLY A 127 6.95 -17.03 -17.13
N SER A 128 6.00 -16.26 -17.65
CA SER A 128 6.07 -14.80 -17.66
C SER A 128 5.41 -14.23 -16.41
N ILE A 129 6.24 -13.76 -15.48
CA ILE A 129 5.86 -13.31 -14.15
C ILE A 129 5.78 -11.78 -14.17
N MET A 130 4.57 -11.24 -14.06
CA MET A 130 4.34 -9.80 -13.94
C MET A 130 4.20 -9.37 -12.48
N LEU A 131 5.17 -8.59 -12.00
CA LEU A 131 5.12 -7.96 -10.68
C LEU A 131 4.29 -6.67 -10.74
N THR A 132 3.28 -6.60 -9.89
CA THR A 132 2.48 -5.38 -9.66
C THR A 132 2.66 -4.83 -8.24
N THR A 133 3.76 -5.21 -7.58
CA THR A 133 4.08 -4.91 -6.17
C THR A 133 4.88 -3.60 -5.98
N GLY A 134 5.31 -2.96 -7.07
CA GLY A 134 6.09 -1.72 -7.09
C GLY A 134 7.61 -1.92 -6.87
N GLY A 135 8.39 -0.85 -7.08
CA GLY A 135 9.86 -0.92 -7.13
C GLY A 135 10.57 -1.19 -5.78
N LYS A 136 9.93 -0.95 -4.63
CA LYS A 136 10.54 -1.22 -3.32
C LYS A 136 10.91 -2.70 -3.15
N THR A 137 10.04 -3.60 -3.60
CA THR A 137 10.16 -5.05 -3.41
C THR A 137 10.87 -5.75 -4.55
N LEU A 138 11.24 -5.02 -5.62
CA LEU A 138 11.83 -5.60 -6.83
C LEU A 138 13.07 -6.45 -6.54
N GLY A 139 13.93 -6.00 -5.62
CA GLY A 139 15.16 -6.71 -5.24
C GLY A 139 14.92 -8.10 -4.66
N THR A 140 13.81 -8.33 -3.95
CA THR A 140 13.42 -9.65 -3.46
C THR A 140 13.14 -10.59 -4.64
N PHE A 141 12.32 -10.15 -5.58
CA PHE A 141 11.94 -10.97 -6.73
C PHE A 141 13.11 -11.20 -7.69
N THR A 142 13.92 -10.19 -7.99
CA THR A 142 15.06 -10.36 -8.91
C THR A 142 16.08 -11.35 -8.35
N ARG A 143 16.31 -11.37 -7.03
CA ARG A 143 17.20 -12.34 -6.37
C ARG A 143 16.80 -13.79 -6.63
N HIS A 144 15.50 -14.09 -6.67
CA HIS A 144 14.98 -15.45 -6.78
C HIS A 144 14.65 -15.88 -8.21
N LEU A 145 14.28 -14.92 -9.06
CA LEU A 145 13.65 -15.17 -10.36
C LEU A 145 14.53 -14.76 -11.55
N LEU A 146 15.39 -13.75 -11.40
CA LEU A 146 16.18 -13.27 -12.52
C LEU A 146 17.31 -14.26 -12.85
N GLY A 147 17.41 -14.66 -14.11
CA GLY A 147 18.41 -15.65 -14.57
C GLY A 147 17.96 -17.10 -14.44
N GLU A 148 16.79 -17.37 -13.85
CA GLU A 148 16.21 -18.71 -13.81
C GLU A 148 15.73 -19.15 -15.20
N PRO A 149 15.95 -20.42 -15.59
CA PRO A 149 15.47 -20.94 -16.85
C PRO A 149 13.93 -20.91 -16.89
N ASP A 150 13.38 -20.65 -18.07
CA ASP A 150 11.93 -20.59 -18.34
C ASP A 150 11.18 -19.48 -17.59
N ILE A 151 11.89 -18.48 -17.04
CA ILE A 151 11.29 -17.35 -16.33
C ILE A 151 11.57 -16.04 -17.07
N ARG A 152 10.50 -15.30 -17.38
CA ARG A 152 10.56 -13.90 -17.79
C ARG A 152 9.99 -13.04 -16.66
N LEU A 153 10.83 -12.23 -16.05
CA LEU A 153 10.41 -11.29 -15.01
C LEU A 153 10.03 -9.94 -15.63
N VAL A 154 8.80 -9.50 -15.43
CA VAL A 154 8.26 -8.20 -15.88
C VAL A 154 7.87 -7.39 -14.66
N ALA A 155 8.27 -6.12 -14.60
CA ALA A 155 8.00 -5.26 -13.45
C ALA A 155 7.18 -4.02 -13.84
N ARG A 156 5.98 -3.88 -13.25
CA ARG A 156 5.14 -2.69 -13.39
C ARG A 156 5.27 -1.79 -12.17
N MET A 157 5.66 -0.54 -12.40
CA MET A 157 5.89 0.44 -11.33
C MET A 157 5.64 1.88 -11.79
N LEU A 158 5.58 2.80 -10.83
CA LEU A 158 5.42 4.23 -11.12
C LEU A 158 6.60 4.76 -11.94
N PRO A 159 6.36 5.73 -12.83
CA PRO A 159 7.40 6.34 -13.67
C PRO A 159 8.26 7.31 -12.85
N ARG A 160 9.16 6.77 -12.03
CA ARG A 160 10.09 7.54 -11.20
C ARG A 160 11.53 7.17 -11.53
N LEU A 161 12.45 8.14 -11.39
CA LEU A 161 13.87 7.94 -11.68
C LEU A 161 14.48 6.85 -10.78
N ASP A 162 14.21 6.89 -9.47
CA ASP A 162 14.67 5.90 -8.48
C ASP A 162 14.30 4.46 -8.87
N ASN A 163 13.11 4.28 -9.45
CA ASN A 163 12.67 2.98 -9.94
C ASN A 163 13.47 2.50 -11.16
N MET A 164 13.83 3.40 -12.07
CA MET A 164 14.59 3.06 -13.28
C MET A 164 16.05 2.74 -12.96
N GLU A 165 16.67 3.55 -12.09
CA GLU A 165 18.02 3.29 -11.56
C GLU A 165 18.07 1.91 -10.91
N LYS A 166 17.11 1.61 -10.03
CA LYS A 166 17.01 0.32 -9.37
C LYS A 166 16.80 -0.85 -10.33
N CYS A 167 16.03 -0.68 -11.41
CA CYS A 167 15.90 -1.71 -12.45
C CYS A 167 17.24 -1.97 -13.13
N SER A 168 18.00 -0.91 -13.45
CA SER A 168 19.33 -1.02 -14.05
C SER A 168 20.32 -1.73 -13.12
N GLU A 169 20.36 -1.35 -11.85
CA GLU A 169 21.23 -1.96 -10.83
C GLU A 169 20.96 -3.45 -10.65
N LEU A 170 19.68 -3.84 -10.68
CA LEU A 170 19.26 -5.23 -10.52
C LEU A 170 19.33 -6.06 -11.80
N GLY A 171 19.77 -5.47 -12.93
CA GLY A 171 19.91 -6.17 -14.21
C GLY A 171 18.60 -6.52 -14.90
N LEU A 172 17.49 -5.83 -14.59
CA LEU A 172 16.21 -6.06 -15.25
C LEU A 172 16.24 -5.48 -16.67
N GLU A 173 16.00 -6.33 -17.69
CA GLU A 173 16.00 -5.90 -19.09
C GLU A 173 14.94 -4.81 -19.35
N GLN A 174 15.31 -3.76 -20.08
CA GLN A 174 14.43 -2.61 -20.35
C GLN A 174 13.08 -3.00 -20.99
N LYS A 175 13.08 -3.99 -21.89
CA LYS A 175 11.86 -4.52 -22.54
C LYS A 175 10.87 -5.19 -21.57
N ASN A 176 11.26 -5.40 -20.31
CA ASN A 176 10.43 -6.00 -19.26
C ASN A 176 10.02 -4.98 -18.18
N ILE A 177 10.25 -3.69 -18.42
CA ILE A 177 9.87 -2.61 -17.51
C ILE A 177 8.59 -1.94 -18.02
N ILE A 178 7.60 -1.79 -17.14
CA ILE A 178 6.36 -1.04 -17.41
C ILE A 178 6.31 0.14 -16.43
N ALA A 179 6.74 1.31 -16.89
CA ALA A 179 6.70 2.55 -16.12
C ALA A 179 5.40 3.32 -16.40
N ILE A 180 4.39 3.16 -15.53
CA ILE A 180 3.05 3.72 -15.78
C ILE A 180 2.32 4.02 -14.46
N GLN A 181 1.49 5.07 -14.45
CA GLN A 181 0.66 5.48 -13.33
C GLN A 181 -0.81 5.12 -13.58
N GLY A 182 -1.46 4.55 -12.56
CA GLY A 182 -2.88 4.22 -12.58
C GLY A 182 -3.78 5.40 -12.22
N PRO A 183 -5.11 5.18 -12.08
CA PRO A 183 -5.80 3.88 -12.08
C PRO A 183 -5.78 3.18 -13.44
N PHE A 184 -5.88 1.85 -13.43
CA PHE A 184 -5.92 1.02 -14.66
C PHE A 184 -7.29 0.39 -14.79
N SER A 185 -7.91 0.51 -15.97
CA SER A 185 -9.13 -0.23 -16.28
C SER A 185 -8.83 -1.72 -16.47
N ARG A 186 -9.87 -2.53 -16.40
CA ARG A 186 -9.83 -3.94 -16.80
C ARG A 186 -9.17 -4.16 -18.16
N GLU A 187 -9.60 -3.43 -19.20
CA GLU A 187 -9.10 -3.59 -20.58
C GLU A 187 -7.60 -3.29 -20.66
N MET A 188 -7.13 -2.27 -19.92
CA MET A 188 -5.72 -1.94 -19.86
C MET A 188 -4.90 -3.06 -19.19
N ASN A 189 -5.40 -3.64 -18.09
CA ASN A 189 -4.73 -4.78 -17.45
C ASN A 189 -4.68 -5.99 -18.41
N GLU A 190 -5.79 -6.35 -19.05
CA GLU A 190 -5.83 -7.46 -20.01
C GLU A 190 -4.87 -7.24 -21.19
N ALA A 191 -4.79 -6.03 -21.74
CA ALA A 191 -3.88 -5.70 -22.82
C ALA A 191 -2.42 -5.87 -22.41
N LEU A 192 -2.05 -5.42 -21.21
CA LEU A 192 -0.71 -5.64 -20.66
C LEU A 192 -0.40 -7.13 -20.47
N TYR A 193 -1.33 -7.89 -19.89
CA TYR A 193 -1.13 -9.34 -19.71
C TYR A 193 -0.90 -10.06 -21.04
N LYS A 194 -1.69 -9.74 -22.06
CA LYS A 194 -1.54 -10.30 -23.41
C LYS A 194 -0.21 -9.89 -24.06
N HIS A 195 0.16 -8.61 -23.97
CA HIS A 195 1.39 -8.09 -24.57
C HIS A 195 2.65 -8.74 -23.98
N PHE A 196 2.68 -8.94 -22.65
CA PHE A 196 3.81 -9.54 -21.96
C PHE A 196 3.73 -11.07 -21.87
N GLY A 197 2.67 -11.68 -22.42
CA GLY A 197 2.42 -13.13 -22.35
C GLY A 197 2.35 -13.63 -20.90
N THR A 198 1.83 -12.81 -19.98
CA THR A 198 1.82 -13.06 -18.54
C THR A 198 1.09 -14.35 -18.21
N THR A 199 1.76 -15.26 -17.49
CA THR A 199 1.20 -16.53 -16.99
C THR A 199 1.07 -16.52 -15.48
N VAL A 200 1.84 -15.68 -14.79
CA VAL A 200 1.78 -15.47 -13.34
C VAL A 200 1.75 -13.97 -13.05
N MET A 201 0.81 -13.52 -12.24
CA MET A 201 0.77 -12.15 -11.73
C MET A 201 1.01 -12.16 -10.23
N VAL A 202 2.00 -11.38 -9.78
CA VAL A 202 2.23 -11.18 -8.35
C VAL A 202 1.67 -9.83 -7.94
N THR A 203 0.84 -9.83 -6.91
CA THR A 203 0.25 -8.60 -6.40
C THR A 203 0.07 -8.62 -4.89
N LYS A 204 -0.28 -7.45 -4.35
CA LYS A 204 -0.63 -7.29 -2.94
C LYS A 204 -2.13 -7.15 -2.84
N GLU A 205 -2.67 -7.59 -1.71
CA GLU A 205 -4.04 -7.29 -1.33
C GLU A 205 -4.29 -5.77 -1.40
N SER A 206 -5.31 -5.36 -2.15
CA SER A 206 -5.74 -3.97 -2.22
C SER A 206 -7.05 -3.81 -1.46
N GLY A 207 -7.14 -2.77 -0.63
CA GLY A 207 -8.31 -2.53 0.21
C GLY A 207 -9.46 -1.84 -0.51
N ARG A 208 -9.80 -2.10 -1.78
CA ARG A 208 -11.00 -1.46 -2.40
C ARG A 208 -12.27 -2.16 -1.90
N THR A 209 -13.24 -1.40 -1.37
CA THR A 209 -14.55 -1.92 -0.94
C THR A 209 -15.38 -2.38 -2.14
N GLY A 210 -16.03 -3.54 -2.00
CA GLY A 210 -17.18 -3.95 -2.84
C GLY A 210 -16.88 -4.52 -4.22
N ALA A 211 -15.61 -4.64 -4.63
CA ALA A 211 -15.23 -5.31 -5.87
C ALA A 211 -13.88 -6.00 -5.69
N VAL A 212 -13.76 -7.25 -6.17
CA VAL A 212 -12.47 -7.90 -6.39
C VAL A 212 -11.63 -6.94 -7.24
N ASP A 213 -10.38 -6.70 -6.84
CA ASP A 213 -9.47 -5.82 -7.58
C ASP A 213 -9.50 -6.19 -9.08
N GLU A 214 -9.88 -5.24 -9.94
CA GLU A 214 -10.11 -5.46 -11.37
C GLU A 214 -8.93 -6.19 -12.04
N LYS A 215 -7.71 -5.96 -11.55
CA LYS A 215 -6.50 -6.65 -12.01
C LYS A 215 -6.53 -8.16 -11.68
N VAL A 216 -6.93 -8.52 -10.46
CA VAL A 216 -6.99 -9.91 -9.97
C VAL A 216 -8.07 -10.65 -10.73
N GLN A 217 -9.26 -10.06 -10.81
CA GLN A 217 -10.36 -10.67 -11.53
C GLN A 217 -10.03 -10.91 -13.02
N SER A 218 -9.51 -9.89 -13.71
CA SER A 218 -9.13 -10.03 -15.12
C SER A 218 -8.03 -11.08 -15.36
N ALA A 219 -7.09 -11.22 -14.44
CA ALA A 219 -6.07 -12.26 -14.54
C ALA A 219 -6.64 -13.67 -14.34
N LEU A 220 -7.49 -13.87 -13.32
CA LEU A 220 -8.13 -15.16 -13.09
C LEU A 220 -8.99 -15.58 -14.29
N GLU A 221 -9.77 -14.65 -14.87
CA GLU A 221 -10.58 -14.89 -16.05
C GLU A 221 -9.76 -15.21 -17.32
N LEU A 222 -8.51 -14.73 -17.40
CA LEU A 222 -7.57 -15.06 -18.47
C LEU A 222 -6.77 -16.35 -18.21
N GLY A 223 -7.05 -17.08 -17.12
CA GLY A 223 -6.32 -18.30 -16.76
C GLY A 223 -4.91 -18.05 -16.23
N ILE A 224 -4.62 -16.83 -15.75
CA ILE A 224 -3.34 -16.43 -15.18
C ILE A 224 -3.31 -16.83 -13.70
N HIS A 225 -2.22 -17.43 -13.25
CA HIS A 225 -2.01 -17.66 -11.83
C HIS A 225 -1.82 -16.33 -11.10
N VAL A 226 -2.59 -16.10 -10.04
CA VAL A 226 -2.46 -14.91 -9.21
C VAL A 226 -1.82 -15.30 -7.89
N ILE A 227 -0.65 -14.73 -7.62
CA ILE A 227 -0.02 -14.80 -6.30
C ILE A 227 -0.37 -13.51 -5.58
N LEU A 228 -1.20 -13.64 -4.54
CA LEU A 228 -1.65 -12.54 -3.72
C LEU A 228 -0.89 -12.55 -2.39
N ILE A 229 -0.14 -11.48 -2.14
CA ILE A 229 0.54 -11.28 -0.87
C ILE A 229 -0.50 -10.69 0.09
N SER A 230 -0.79 -11.41 1.17
CA SER A 230 -1.68 -10.94 2.24
C SER A 230 -1.04 -9.79 3.00
N ARG A 231 -1.88 -9.01 3.69
CA ARG A 231 -1.39 -7.93 4.56
C ARG A 231 -0.50 -8.49 5.67
N PRO A 232 0.52 -7.73 6.11
CA PRO A 232 1.29 -8.08 7.30
C PRO A 232 0.36 -8.16 8.51
N GLU A 233 0.55 -9.18 9.35
CA GLU A 233 -0.14 -9.26 10.64
C GLU A 233 0.53 -8.30 11.63
N VAL A 234 -0.16 -7.22 11.98
CA VAL A 234 0.32 -6.21 12.94
C VAL A 234 -0.75 -6.01 14.03
N GLU A 235 -0.33 -6.09 15.29
CA GLU A 235 -1.20 -5.79 16.43
C GLU A 235 -1.27 -4.26 16.65
N PHE A 236 -2.30 -3.64 16.09
CA PHE A 236 -2.52 -2.19 16.14
C PHE A 236 -3.23 -1.70 17.42
N GLY A 237 -3.79 -2.61 18.23
CA GLY A 237 -4.66 -2.24 19.35
C GLY A 237 -6.04 -1.78 18.86
N THR A 238 -6.28 -0.46 18.83
CA THR A 238 -7.57 0.11 18.41
C THR A 238 -7.65 0.22 16.89
N VAL A 239 -8.52 -0.57 16.26
CA VAL A 239 -8.71 -0.62 14.81
C VAL A 239 -10.17 -0.43 14.44
N PHE A 240 -10.44 0.38 13.42
CA PHE A 240 -11.75 0.52 12.80
C PHE A 240 -11.66 0.37 11.28
N ASP A 241 -12.66 -0.30 10.70
CA ASP A 241 -12.84 -0.46 9.26
C ASP A 241 -13.93 0.47 8.67
N TYR A 242 -14.50 1.34 9.51
CA TYR A 242 -15.45 2.39 9.14
C TYR A 242 -15.09 3.72 9.83
N PHE A 243 -15.43 4.84 9.21
CA PHE A 243 -15.01 6.17 9.68
C PHE A 243 -15.63 6.56 11.03
N ASP A 244 -16.91 6.27 11.25
CA ASP A 244 -17.60 6.68 12.49
C ASP A 244 -16.93 6.10 13.74
N GLY A 245 -16.38 4.89 13.66
CA GLY A 245 -15.64 4.28 14.77
C GLY A 245 -14.38 5.06 15.13
N VAL A 246 -13.66 5.58 14.12
CA VAL A 246 -12.51 6.47 14.35
C VAL A 246 -12.96 7.77 15.02
N ILE A 247 -14.05 8.37 14.54
CA ILE A 247 -14.58 9.63 15.09
C ILE A 247 -15.02 9.44 16.55
N ASP A 248 -15.71 8.35 16.87
CA ASP A 248 -16.17 8.07 18.23
C ASP A 248 -15.00 7.80 19.18
N ALA A 249 -13.97 7.07 18.73
CA ALA A 249 -12.76 6.87 19.51
C ALA A 249 -12.03 8.19 19.82
N LEU A 250 -11.99 9.12 18.85
CA LEU A 250 -11.43 10.46 19.05
C LEU A 250 -12.20 11.29 20.09
N ARG A 251 -13.52 11.10 20.22
CA ARG A 251 -14.34 11.77 21.24
C ARG A 251 -14.10 11.21 22.64
N THR A 252 -13.82 9.91 22.75
CA THR A 252 -13.56 9.24 24.04
C THR A 252 -12.13 9.44 24.57
N ALA A 253 -11.26 10.06 23.77
CA ALA A 253 -9.87 10.34 24.12
C ALA A 253 -9.67 11.66 24.90
N GLU A 254 -10.75 12.42 25.12
CA GLU A 254 -10.79 13.61 26.01
C GLU A 254 -10.99 13.21 27.48
#